data_AF-A0A3B8M9W2-F1
#
_entry.id   AF-A0A3B8M9W2-F1
#
_cell.length_a   1.000
_cell.length_b   1.000
_cell.length_c   1.000
_cell.angle_alpha   90.00
_cell.angle_beta   90.00
_cell.angle_gamma   90.00
#
_symmetry.space_group_name_H-M   'P 1'
#
loop_
_entity.id
_entity.type
_entity.pdbx_description
1 polymer ?
#
loop_
_entity_poly.entity_id
_entity_poly.type
_entity_poly.pdbx_seq_one_letter_code
_entity_poly.pdbx_strand_id
1 'polypeptide(L)' 'MDYNPELNEDQLQLQKWVHDFAVDVVRPAAAEWDEREETPWPIIQEAAEIGLYGWEFMAEA' A
#
# COMPACT_ATOMS: atom_id res chain seq x y z
N MET A 1 -6.41 -5.15 -30.28
CA MET A 1 -6.70 -4.56 -28.96
C MET A 1 -5.68 -3.46 -28.77
N ASP A 2 -6.10 -2.20 -28.77
CA ASP A 2 -5.22 -1.08 -28.45
C ASP A 2 -4.98 -1.06 -26.94
N TYR A 3 -3.73 -0.88 -26.54
CA TYR A 3 -3.35 -0.71 -25.14
C TYR A 3 -3.71 0.70 -24.68
N ASN A 4 -4.39 0.83 -23.54
CA ASN A 4 -4.60 2.12 -22.88
C ASN A 4 -3.74 2.19 -21.60
N PRO A 5 -2.77 3.12 -21.50
CA PRO A 5 -1.96 3.31 -20.30
C PRO A 5 -2.67 4.10 -19.18
N GLU A 6 -3.84 4.69 -19.44
CA GLU A 6 -4.57 5.46 -18.44
C GLU A 6 -5.24 4.56 -17.40
N LEU A 7 -5.09 4.94 -16.14
CA LEU A 7 -5.80 4.29 -15.03
C LEU A 7 -7.28 4.69 -15.05
N ASN A 8 -8.15 3.74 -14.75
CA ASN A 8 -9.55 4.03 -14.51
C ASN A 8 -9.77 4.67 -13.10
N GLU A 9 -11.00 5.10 -12.82
CA GLU A 9 -11.33 5.78 -11.56
C GLU A 9 -11.05 4.90 -10.33
N ASP A 10 -11.39 3.61 -10.38
CA ASP A 10 -11.16 2.66 -9.28
C ASP A 10 -9.66 2.48 -9.01
N GLN A 11 -8.85 2.34 -10.06
CA GLN A 11 -7.39 2.24 -9.96
C GLN A 11 -6.75 3.52 -9.42
N LEU A 12 -7.24 4.70 -9.80
CA LEU A 12 -6.78 5.97 -9.24
C LEU A 12 -7.13 6.09 -7.76
N GLN A 13 -8.32 5.64 -7.38
CA GLN A 13 -8.75 5.63 -5.98
C GLN A 13 -7.91 4.66 -5.14
N LEU A 14 -7.65 3.47 -5.68
CA LEU A 14 -6.76 2.48 -5.08
C LEU A 14 -5.34 3.02 -4.90
N GLN A 15 -4.77 3.61 -5.96
CA GLN A 15 -3.44 4.21 -5.91
C GLN A 15 -3.36 5.29 -4.83
N LYS A 16 -4.35 6.19 -4.78
CA LYS A 16 -4.39 7.25 -3.78
C LYS A 16 -4.44 6.67 -2.36
N TRP A 17 -5.31 5.68 -2.13
CA TRP A 17 -5.47 5.07 -0.82
C TRP A 17 -4.18 4.37 -0.34
N VAL A 18 -3.52 3.59 -1.20
CA VAL A 18 -2.21 2.97 -0.89
C VAL A 18 -1.14 4.04 -0.64
N HIS A 19 -1.15 5.12 -1.42
CA HIS A 19 -0.21 6.22 -1.25
C HIS A 19 -0.38 6.92 0.09
N ASP A 20 -1.62 7.21 0.50
CA ASP A 20 -1.94 7.86 1.77
C ASP A 20 -1.43 6.99 2.94
N PHE A 21 -1.66 5.67 2.92
CA PHE A 21 -1.08 4.75 3.91
C PHE A 21 0.46 4.79 3.94
N ALA A 22 1.11 4.81 2.77
CA ALA A 22 2.56 4.88 2.70
C ALA A 22 3.13 6.21 3.24
N VAL A 23 2.42 7.33 3.03
CA VAL A 23 2.82 8.65 3.53
C VAL A 23 2.66 8.74 5.04
N ASP A 24 1.55 8.23 5.57
CA ASP A 24 1.17 8.44 6.97
C ASP A 24 1.74 7.39 7.91
N VAL A 25 1.99 6.16 7.44
CA VAL A 25 2.42 5.02 8.28
C VAL A 25 3.83 4.56 7.93
N VAL A 26 4.12 4.31 6.65
CA VAL A 26 5.41 3.71 6.24
C VAL A 26 6.55 4.72 6.28
N ARG A 27 6.39 5.87 5.61
CA ARG A 27 7.46 6.88 5.46
C ARG A 27 7.98 7.42 6.80
N PRO A 28 7.15 7.72 7.82
CA PRO A 28 7.64 8.25 9.09
C PRO A 28 8.49 7.24 9.86
N ALA A 29 8.21 5.95 9.72
CA ALA A 29 8.91 4.89 10.43
C ALA A 29 10.09 4.30 9.63
N ALA A 30 10.20 4.59 8.32
CA ALA A 30 11.13 3.93 7.41
C ALA A 30 12.60 4.00 7.87
N ALA A 31 13.07 5.17 8.31
CA ALA A 31 14.46 5.34 8.75
C ALA A 31 14.79 4.55 10.02
N GLU A 32 13.85 4.48 10.98
CA GLU A 32 14.05 3.73 12.22
C GLU A 32 14.16 2.22 11.93
N TRP A 33 13.28 1.69 11.09
CA TRP A 33 13.29 0.27 10.74
C TRP A 33 14.47 -0.13 9.86
N ASP A 34 14.95 0.78 9.00
CA ASP A 34 16.19 0.62 8.25
C ASP A 34 17.40 0.52 9.20
N GLU A 35 17.53 1.46 10.14
CA GLU A 35 18.63 1.46 11.13
C GLU A 35 18.63 0.21 12.02
N ARG A 36 17.46 -0.32 12.34
CA ARG A 36 17.29 -1.54 13.15
C ARG A 36 17.59 -2.82 12.39
N GLU A 37 17.57 -2.80 11.06
CA GLU A 37 17.66 -3.98 10.19
C GLU A 37 16.64 -5.10 10.55
N GLU A 38 15.46 -4.71 11.05
CA GLU A 38 14.41 -5.63 11.50
C GLU A 38 13.18 -5.57 10.59
N THR A 39 12.48 -6.69 10.48
CA THR A 39 11.18 -6.72 9.79
C THR A 39 10.14 -5.89 10.57
N PRO A 40 9.48 -4.90 9.94
CA PRO A 40 8.49 -4.05 10.59
C PRO A 40 7.13 -4.74 10.72
N TRP A 41 7.08 -5.82 11.49
CA TRP A 41 5.85 -6.61 11.71
C TRP A 41 4.64 -5.76 12.13
N PRO A 42 4.76 -4.73 13.00
CA PRO A 42 3.62 -3.89 13.36
C PRO A 42 3.00 -3.16 12.16
N ILE A 43 3.83 -2.63 11.25
CA ILE A 43 3.36 -1.93 10.04
C ILE A 43 2.69 -2.90 9.07
N ILE A 44 3.25 -4.12 8.92
CA ILE A 44 2.67 -5.17 8.10
C ILE A 44 1.31 -5.62 8.66
N GLN A 45 1.18 -5.70 9.97
CA GLN A 45 -0.10 -6.03 10.62
C GLN A 45 -1.14 -4.94 10.37
N GLU A 46 -0.76 -3.67 10.48
CA GLU A 46 -1.66 -2.56 10.16
C GLU A 46 -2.10 -2.59 8.69
N ALA A 47 -1.17 -2.86 7.76
CA ALA A 47 -1.48 -3.07 6.34
C ALA A 47 -2.50 -4.21 6.13
N ALA A 48 -2.37 -5.31 6.88
CA ALA A 48 -3.31 -6.41 6.84
C ALA A 48 -4.70 -6.02 7.36
N GLU A 49 -4.76 -5.26 8.46
CA GLU A 49 -6.00 -4.79 9.07
C GLU A 49 -6.79 -3.85 8.16
N ILE A 50 -6.10 -2.99 7.41
CA ILE A 50 -6.75 -2.10 6.42
C ILE A 50 -7.10 -2.82 5.10
N GLY A 51 -6.78 -4.10 4.97
CA GLY A 51 -7.19 -4.93 3.83
C GLY A 51 -6.21 -4.97 2.65
N LEU A 52 -4.97 -4.48 2.79
CA LEU A 52 -3.97 -4.48 1.70
C LEU A 52 -3.55 -5.89 1.24
N TYR A 53 -3.89 -6.93 2.00
CA TYR A 53 -3.68 -8.34 1.62
C TYR A 53 -4.99 -9.11 1.42
N GLY A 54 -6.13 -8.40 1.42
CA GLY A 54 -7.44 -8.99 1.23
C GLY A 54 -7.68 -9.47 -0.20
N TRP A 55 -8.61 -10.41 -0.36
CA TRP A 55 -9.02 -10.90 -1.69
C TRP A 55 -9.54 -9.78 -2.59
N GLU A 56 -10.31 -8.84 -2.03
CA GLU A 56 -10.88 -7.69 -2.74
C GLU A 56 -9.78 -6.80 -3.31
N PHE A 57 -8.76 -6.46 -2.51
CA PHE A 57 -7.59 -5.73 -2.97
C PHE A 57 -6.87 -6.48 -4.10
N MET A 58 -6.61 -7.77 -3.93
CA MET A 58 -5.90 -8.57 -4.93
C MET A 58 -6.70 -8.81 -6.23
N ALA A 59 -8.02 -8.66 -6.20
CA ALA A 59 -8.87 -8.79 -7.36
C ALA A 59 -9.02 -7.48 -8.15
N GLU A 60 -8.82 -6.33 -7.49
CA GLU A 60 -9.00 -4.97 -8.05
C GLU A 60 -7.67 -4.23 -8.33
N ALA A 61 -6.54 -4.73 -7.79
CA ALA A 61 -5.20 -4.16 -7.97
C ALA A 61 -4.55 -4.43 -9.34
#